data_AF-I3EB28-F1
#
_entry.id   AF-I3EB28-F1
#
_cell.length_a   1.000
_cell.length_b   1.000
_cell.length_c   1.000
_cell.angle_alpha   90.00
_cell.angle_beta   90.00
_cell.angle_gamma   90.00
#
_symmetry.space_group_name_H-M   'P 1'
#
loop_
_entity.id
_entity.type
_entity.pdbx_description
1 polymer ?
#
loop_
_entity_poly.entity_id
_entity_poly.type
_entity_poly.pdbx_seq_one_letter_code
_entity_poly.pdbx_strand_id
1 'polypeptide(L)'
;MTEEKKRYVLYEYLLYFWKKKKFFVIVPLITAAVVASAVYFVKHDYNYTGQAVVFTGSIDAKYLTNPDNILASADELGIKNKLDVFVSEKGQVKFTMKGDSKSQVEAELKKVVKNYNKDLQDNYKKRLKASTVYLKSLEESVEKTEKLLDDYYQKLDSTNLSPAEYHDLTDLTIETEKQLADDKKTAHRMRSDLVFFEKPKILSENVEKSKTYIPEGIAVGVILGLVMTVALLMLLKYLGDARRHYDHD
;
A
#
# COMPACT_ATOMS: atom_id res chain seq x y z
N MET A 1 -38.70 35.81 59.63
CA MET A 1 -37.44 35.25 59.09
C MET A 1 -37.77 33.95 58.39
N THR A 2 -38.06 34.01 57.09
CA THR A 2 -38.22 32.84 56.23
C THR A 2 -36.83 32.43 55.78
N GLU A 3 -36.33 31.31 56.30
CA GLU A 3 -35.07 30.73 55.85
C GLU A 3 -35.16 30.43 54.35
N GLU A 4 -34.43 31.19 53.53
CA GLU A 4 -34.16 30.84 52.13
C GLU A 4 -33.36 29.54 52.12
N LYS A 5 -34.06 28.41 51.96
CA LYS A 5 -33.44 27.10 51.76
C LYS A 5 -32.53 27.19 50.53
N LYS A 6 -31.21 27.21 50.74
CA LYS A 6 -30.21 27.10 49.67
C LYS A 6 -30.54 25.90 48.79
N ARG A 7 -31.01 26.16 47.57
CA ARG A 7 -31.31 25.13 46.58
C ARG A 7 -30.00 24.51 46.12
N TYR A 8 -29.71 23.29 46.57
CA TYR A 8 -28.57 22.52 46.10
C TYR A 8 -28.91 21.88 44.75
N VAL A 9 -28.75 22.65 43.67
CA VAL A 9 -29.09 22.24 42.30
C VAL A 9 -28.48 20.88 41.94
N LEU A 10 -27.21 20.67 42.29
CA LEU A 10 -26.47 19.43 42.03
C LEU A 10 -27.08 18.21 42.74
N TYR A 11 -27.50 18.38 44.00
CA TYR A 11 -28.19 17.35 44.76
C TYR A 11 -29.55 17.01 44.14
N GLU A 12 -30.30 18.00 43.68
CA GLU A 12 -31.56 17.76 42.97
C GLU A 12 -31.37 16.99 41.66
N TYR A 13 -30.29 17.25 40.90
CA TYR A 13 -29.96 16.48 39.69
C TYR A 13 -29.61 15.03 40.03
N LEU A 14 -28.76 14.81 41.04
CA LEU A 14 -28.43 13.48 41.55
C LEU A 14 -29.67 12.70 42.00
N LEU A 15 -30.58 13.34 42.73
CA LEU A 15 -31.81 12.72 43.22
C LEU A 15 -32.77 12.39 42.05
N TYR A 16 -32.83 13.26 41.04
CA TYR A 16 -33.58 12.99 39.80
C TYR A 16 -32.99 11.79 39.04
N PHE A 17 -31.67 11.74 38.88
CA PHE A 17 -30.97 10.62 38.25
C PHE A 17 -31.21 9.32 39.01
N TRP A 18 -31.20 9.36 40.34
CA TRP A 18 -31.47 8.22 41.20
C TRP A 18 -32.91 7.68 41.04
N LYS A 19 -33.89 8.59 40.97
CA LYS A 19 -35.29 8.23 40.67
C LYS A 19 -35.45 7.60 39.29
N LYS A 20 -34.59 7.96 38.33
CA LYS A 20 -34.59 7.44 36.95
C LYS A 20 -33.47 6.44 36.67
N LYS A 21 -32.95 5.74 37.69
CA LYS A 21 -31.84 4.77 37.57
C LYS A 21 -31.97 3.74 36.44
N LYS A 22 -33.21 3.36 36.05
CA LYS A 22 -33.48 2.46 34.92
C LYS A 22 -32.93 2.99 33.59
N PHE A 23 -32.84 4.32 33.40
CA PHE A 23 -32.30 4.93 32.19
C PHE A 23 -30.81 4.64 31.99
N PHE A 24 -30.03 4.52 33.08
CA PHE A 24 -28.62 4.13 33.03
C PHE A 24 -28.39 2.68 32.59
N VAL A 25 -29.45 1.87 32.50
CA VAL A 25 -29.38 0.51 31.96
C VAL A 25 -30.01 0.46 30.57
N ILE A 26 -31.19 1.04 30.39
CA ILE A 26 -31.94 0.95 29.13
C ILE A 26 -31.24 1.70 27.99
N VAL A 27 -30.82 2.95 28.22
CA VAL A 27 -30.25 3.79 27.16
C VAL A 27 -28.91 3.24 26.67
N PRO A 28 -27.94 2.86 27.53
CA PRO A 28 -26.71 2.23 27.06
C PRO A 28 -26.93 0.93 26.31
N LEU A 29 -27.91 0.13 26.70
CA LEU A 29 -28.22 -1.15 26.06
C LEU A 29 -28.84 -0.96 24.66
N ILE A 30 -29.76 -0.01 24.50
CA ILE A 30 -30.29 0.38 23.19
C ILE A 30 -29.18 0.94 22.31
N THR A 31 -28.34 1.84 22.85
CA THR A 31 -27.27 2.47 22.09
C THR A 31 -26.22 1.46 21.64
N ALA A 32 -25.87 0.50 22.50
CA ALA A 32 -25.00 -0.63 22.17
C ALA A 32 -25.60 -1.51 21.07
N ALA A 33 -26.90 -1.82 21.13
CA ALA A 33 -27.57 -2.58 20.08
C ALA A 33 -27.54 -1.84 18.73
N VAL A 34 -27.86 -0.55 18.72
CA VAL A 34 -27.84 0.29 17.49
C VAL A 34 -26.43 0.35 16.89
N VAL A 35 -25.40 0.60 17.71
CA VAL A 35 -24.02 0.66 17.24
C VAL A 35 -23.53 -0.71 16.76
N ALA A 36 -23.87 -1.79 17.48
CA ALA A 36 -23.52 -3.14 17.04
C ALA A 36 -24.18 -3.51 15.71
N SER A 37 -25.46 -3.17 15.52
CA SER A 37 -26.15 -3.34 14.25
C SER A 37 -25.51 -2.51 13.13
N ALA A 38 -25.18 -1.25 13.40
CA ALA A 38 -24.49 -0.40 12.42
C ALA A 38 -23.12 -0.98 12.02
N VAL A 39 -22.32 -1.44 12.99
CA VAL A 39 -21.02 -2.08 12.72
C VAL A 39 -21.21 -3.38 11.94
N TYR A 40 -22.21 -4.18 12.27
CA TYR A 40 -22.55 -5.39 11.51
C TYR A 40 -22.85 -5.06 10.05
N PHE A 41 -23.75 -4.12 9.77
CA PHE A 41 -24.10 -3.75 8.40
C PHE A 41 -22.93 -3.12 7.62
N VAL A 42 -22.00 -2.41 8.28
CA VAL A 42 -20.89 -1.72 7.61
C VAL A 42 -19.64 -2.59 7.45
N LYS A 43 -19.44 -3.61 8.30
CA LYS A 43 -18.19 -4.38 8.35
C LYS A 43 -18.36 -5.89 8.15
N HIS A 44 -19.57 -6.41 8.01
CA HIS A 44 -19.83 -7.84 7.87
C HIS A 44 -19.81 -8.36 6.42
N ASP A 45 -19.11 -7.70 5.50
CA ASP A 45 -19.18 -8.12 4.10
C ASP A 45 -18.55 -9.50 3.84
N TYR A 46 -17.58 -9.98 4.64
CA TYR A 46 -16.86 -11.23 4.33
C TYR A 46 -16.30 -11.97 5.55
N ASN A 47 -16.50 -13.29 5.60
CA ASN A 47 -16.04 -14.16 6.68
C ASN A 47 -14.53 -14.46 6.69
N TYR A 48 -13.87 -14.41 5.53
CA TYR A 48 -12.45 -14.72 5.37
C TYR A 48 -11.71 -13.62 4.63
N THR A 49 -10.47 -13.40 5.05
CA THR A 49 -9.53 -12.49 4.40
C THR A 49 -8.25 -13.26 4.06
N GLY A 50 -7.96 -13.38 2.76
CA GLY A 50 -6.70 -13.86 2.23
C GLY A 50 -5.73 -12.70 2.01
N GLN A 51 -4.47 -12.89 2.38
CA GLN A 51 -3.39 -11.93 2.15
C GLN A 51 -2.21 -12.64 1.52
N ALA A 52 -1.68 -12.06 0.45
CA ALA A 52 -0.42 -12.49 -0.13
C ALA A 52 0.49 -11.28 -0.38
N VAL A 53 1.78 -11.46 -0.14
CA VAL A 53 2.79 -10.43 -0.41
C VAL A 53 3.78 -10.98 -1.43
N VAL A 54 3.92 -10.27 -2.53
CA VAL A 54 4.84 -10.59 -3.62
C VAL A 54 5.88 -9.49 -3.72
N PHE A 55 7.15 -9.88 -3.71
CA PHE A 55 8.27 -9.00 -3.98
C PHE A 55 8.52 -8.91 -5.49
N THR A 56 8.51 -7.71 -6.05
CA THR A 56 8.71 -7.46 -7.48
C THR A 56 10.18 -7.51 -7.90
N GLY A 57 11.11 -7.40 -6.95
CA GLY A 57 12.55 -7.29 -7.25
C GLY A 57 12.85 -5.99 -8.00
N SER A 58 13.79 -6.05 -8.94
CA SER A 58 14.22 -4.90 -9.75
C SER A 58 13.29 -4.60 -10.94
N ILE A 59 12.00 -4.95 -10.84
CA ILE A 59 10.99 -4.68 -11.86
C ILE A 59 10.31 -3.34 -11.55
N ASP A 60 10.42 -2.39 -12.48
CA ASP A 60 9.85 -1.04 -12.44
C ASP A 60 8.72 -0.85 -13.48
N ALA A 61 8.37 -1.90 -14.21
CA ALA A 61 7.40 -1.82 -15.30
C ALA A 61 6.01 -1.44 -14.78
N LYS A 62 5.49 -0.28 -15.22
CA LYS A 62 4.22 0.31 -14.73
C LYS A 62 3.01 -0.63 -14.81
N TYR A 63 2.98 -1.55 -15.77
CA TYR A 63 1.88 -2.52 -15.89
C TYR A 63 1.94 -3.63 -14.82
N LEU A 64 3.09 -3.81 -14.15
CA LEU A 64 3.30 -4.75 -13.05
C LEU A 64 3.42 -4.06 -11.69
N THR A 65 3.55 -2.73 -11.64
CA THR A 65 3.76 -1.97 -10.39
C THR A 65 2.66 -0.95 -10.10
N ASN A 66 1.72 -0.74 -11.02
CA ASN A 66 0.53 0.09 -10.76
C ASN A 66 -0.63 -0.78 -10.24
N PRO A 67 -1.21 -0.47 -9.06
CA PRO A 67 -2.35 -1.21 -8.51
C PRO A 67 -3.51 -1.40 -9.49
N ASP A 68 -3.88 -0.36 -10.24
CA ASP A 68 -5.03 -0.39 -11.15
C ASP A 68 -4.82 -1.36 -12.30
N ASN A 69 -3.60 -1.40 -12.85
CA ASN A 69 -3.23 -2.34 -13.90
C ASN A 69 -3.24 -3.78 -13.39
N ILE A 70 -2.71 -3.99 -12.17
CA ILE A 70 -2.67 -5.31 -11.54
C ILE A 70 -4.09 -5.81 -11.24
N LEU A 71 -4.98 -4.91 -10.77
CA LEU A 71 -6.39 -5.21 -10.55
C LEU A 71 -7.10 -5.56 -11.87
N ALA A 72 -6.91 -4.76 -12.92
CA ALA A 72 -7.50 -5.03 -14.24
C ALA A 72 -7.06 -6.40 -14.79
N SER A 73 -5.77 -6.75 -14.70
CA SER A 73 -5.27 -8.06 -15.10
C SER A 73 -5.81 -9.20 -14.22
N ALA A 74 -6.11 -8.94 -12.95
CA ALA A 74 -6.73 -9.93 -12.08
C ALA A 74 -8.22 -10.12 -12.40
N ASP A 75 -8.94 -9.06 -12.77
CA ASP A 75 -10.36 -9.13 -13.14
C ASP A 75 -10.59 -9.97 -14.41
N GLU A 76 -9.66 -9.92 -15.36
CA GLU A 76 -9.64 -10.80 -16.55
C GLU A 76 -9.57 -12.30 -16.19
N LEU A 77 -9.11 -12.65 -14.97
CA LEU A 77 -9.07 -14.03 -14.49
C LEU A 77 -10.45 -14.52 -14.00
N GLY A 78 -11.49 -13.68 -14.01
CA GLY A 78 -12.86 -14.03 -13.65
C GLY A 78 -13.04 -14.27 -12.15
N ILE A 79 -12.43 -13.43 -11.33
CA ILE A 79 -12.45 -13.53 -9.86
C ILE A 79 -13.80 -13.06 -9.33
N LYS A 80 -14.37 -13.82 -8.40
CA LYS A 80 -15.69 -13.51 -7.81
C LYS A 80 -15.58 -12.75 -6.50
N ASN A 81 -14.50 -13.00 -5.76
CA ASN A 81 -14.24 -12.35 -4.47
C ASN A 81 -13.66 -10.95 -4.66
N LYS A 82 -13.89 -10.10 -3.65
CA LYS A 82 -13.37 -8.71 -3.67
C LYS A 82 -11.86 -8.74 -3.48
N LEU A 83 -11.13 -8.26 -4.49
CA LEU A 83 -9.68 -8.11 -4.48
C LEU A 83 -9.30 -6.65 -4.25
N ASP A 84 -8.28 -6.45 -3.42
CA ASP A 84 -7.63 -5.17 -3.18
C ASP A 84 -6.12 -5.36 -3.34
N VAL A 85 -5.47 -4.40 -3.98
CA VAL A 85 -4.05 -4.46 -4.33
C VAL A 85 -3.38 -3.20 -3.81
N PHE A 86 -2.35 -3.39 -2.99
CA PHE A 86 -1.52 -2.31 -2.49
C PHE A 86 -0.08 -2.52 -2.95
N VAL A 87 0.51 -1.50 -3.57
CA VAL A 87 1.92 -1.52 -3.97
C VAL A 87 2.69 -0.59 -3.07
N SER A 88 3.67 -1.13 -2.33
CA SER A 88 4.58 -0.32 -1.51
C SER A 88 5.73 0.24 -2.35
N GLU A 89 6.29 1.36 -1.90
CA GLU A 89 7.47 1.99 -2.49
C GLU A 89 8.71 1.08 -2.51
N LYS A 90 8.74 0.04 -1.66
CA LYS A 90 9.85 -0.93 -1.57
C LYS A 90 9.72 -2.12 -2.52
N GLY A 91 8.92 -2.01 -3.58
CA GLY A 91 8.75 -3.10 -4.56
C GLY A 91 8.04 -4.32 -4.00
N GLN A 92 7.06 -4.11 -3.11
CA GLN A 92 6.21 -5.17 -2.59
C GLN A 92 4.77 -4.92 -2.99
N VAL A 93 4.12 -5.94 -3.55
CA VAL A 93 2.70 -5.92 -3.88
C VAL A 93 1.97 -6.82 -2.90
N LYS A 94 1.04 -6.22 -2.16
CA LYS A 94 0.16 -6.90 -1.23
C LYS A 94 -1.21 -7.09 -1.89
N PHE A 95 -1.60 -8.34 -2.05
CA PHE A 95 -2.94 -8.74 -2.46
C PHE A 95 -3.76 -9.03 -1.22
N THR A 96 -4.96 -8.44 -1.12
CA THR A 96 -5.94 -8.72 -0.08
C THR A 96 -7.24 -9.16 -0.74
N MET A 97 -7.64 -10.40 -0.50
CA MET A 97 -8.88 -10.97 -1.04
C MET A 97 -9.87 -11.23 0.08
N LYS A 98 -11.12 -10.85 -0.10
CA LYS A 98 -12.19 -11.07 0.89
C LYS A 98 -13.33 -11.88 0.29
N GLY A 99 -13.78 -12.90 1.01
CA GLY A 99 -14.83 -13.81 0.58
C GLY A 99 -15.45 -14.60 1.74
N ASP A 100 -16.52 -15.33 1.46
CA ASP A 100 -17.25 -16.11 2.48
C ASP A 100 -16.77 -17.54 2.66
N SER A 101 -16.04 -18.07 1.68
CA SER A 101 -15.49 -19.42 1.72
C SER A 101 -13.97 -19.38 1.76
N LYS A 102 -13.39 -19.95 2.82
CA LYS A 102 -11.93 -20.10 2.95
C LYS A 102 -11.32 -20.74 1.69
N SER A 103 -11.92 -21.84 1.22
CA SER A 103 -11.41 -22.59 0.07
C SER A 103 -11.47 -21.78 -1.23
N GLN A 104 -12.53 -20.99 -1.42
CA GLN A 104 -12.64 -20.12 -2.61
C GLN A 104 -11.62 -18.98 -2.55
N VAL A 105 -11.51 -18.31 -1.40
CA VAL A 105 -10.54 -17.22 -1.20
C VAL A 105 -9.12 -17.74 -1.41
N GLU A 106 -8.78 -18.91 -0.88
CA GLU A 106 -7.46 -19.54 -1.05
C GLU A 106 -7.19 -19.89 -2.52
N ALA A 107 -8.15 -20.50 -3.21
CA ALA A 107 -8.00 -20.88 -4.62
C ALA A 107 -7.86 -19.66 -5.54
N GLU A 108 -8.69 -18.64 -5.36
CA GLU A 108 -8.66 -17.42 -6.18
C GLU A 108 -7.44 -16.56 -5.87
N LEU A 109 -7.05 -16.39 -4.60
CA LEU A 109 -5.83 -15.68 -4.22
C LEU A 109 -4.61 -16.36 -4.82
N LYS A 110 -4.50 -17.69 -4.70
CA LYS A 110 -3.41 -18.46 -5.29
C LYS A 110 -3.36 -18.32 -6.80
N LYS A 111 -4.52 -18.27 -7.48
CA LYS A 111 -4.61 -18.05 -8.93
C LYS A 111 -4.04 -16.69 -9.31
N VAL A 112 -4.44 -15.62 -8.62
CA VAL A 112 -3.92 -14.25 -8.84
C VAL A 112 -2.42 -14.20 -8.64
N VAL A 113 -1.96 -14.64 -7.47
CA VAL A 113 -0.56 -14.57 -7.07
C VAL A 113 0.32 -15.37 -8.03
N LYS A 114 -0.14 -16.56 -8.44
CA LYS A 114 0.58 -17.39 -9.41
C LYS A 114 0.66 -16.72 -10.79
N ASN A 115 -0.43 -16.14 -11.27
CA ASN A 115 -0.44 -15.46 -12.56
C ASN A 115 0.47 -14.22 -12.54
N TYR A 116 0.30 -13.37 -11.54
CA TYR A 116 1.11 -12.17 -11.36
C TYR A 116 2.60 -12.50 -11.18
N ASN A 117 2.94 -13.50 -10.35
CA ASN A 117 4.33 -13.94 -10.21
C ASN A 117 4.88 -14.51 -11.53
N LYS A 118 4.08 -15.18 -12.35
CA LYS A 118 4.51 -15.62 -13.68
C LYS A 118 4.88 -14.42 -14.56
N ASP A 119 4.03 -13.39 -14.61
CA ASP A 119 4.29 -12.19 -15.40
C ASP A 119 5.54 -11.44 -14.92
N LEU A 120 5.74 -11.37 -13.60
CA LEU A 120 6.98 -10.85 -13.00
C LEU A 120 8.21 -11.68 -13.43
N GLN A 121 8.14 -13.01 -13.34
CA GLN A 121 9.26 -13.88 -13.73
C GLN A 121 9.58 -13.76 -15.23
N ASP A 122 8.56 -13.65 -16.07
CA ASP A 122 8.72 -13.51 -17.52
C ASP A 122 9.31 -12.14 -17.88
N ASN A 123 8.87 -11.06 -17.22
CA ASN A 123 9.47 -9.73 -17.37
C ASN A 123 10.94 -9.74 -16.91
N TYR A 124 11.22 -10.30 -15.72
CA TYR A 124 12.56 -10.44 -15.17
C TYR A 124 13.50 -11.14 -16.16
N LYS A 125 13.10 -12.29 -16.70
CA LYS A 125 13.91 -13.06 -17.66
C LYS A 125 14.16 -12.28 -18.95
N LYS A 126 13.13 -11.59 -19.48
CA LYS A 126 13.25 -10.78 -20.69
C LYS A 126 14.22 -9.62 -20.48
N ARG A 127 14.09 -8.88 -19.37
CA ARG A 127 14.96 -7.75 -19.03
C ARG A 127 16.40 -8.22 -18.80
N LEU A 128 16.58 -9.29 -18.01
CA LEU A 128 17.90 -9.87 -17.78
C LEU A 128 18.56 -10.26 -19.11
N LYS A 129 17.86 -11.00 -19.97
CA LYS A 129 18.38 -11.41 -21.28
C LYS A 129 18.75 -10.20 -22.16
N ALA A 130 17.88 -9.20 -22.24
CA ALA A 130 18.13 -7.99 -23.04
C ALA A 130 19.36 -7.23 -22.52
N SER A 131 19.44 -7.03 -21.20
CA SER A 131 20.59 -6.36 -20.56
C SER A 131 21.90 -7.13 -20.75
N THR A 132 21.89 -8.46 -20.64
CA THR A 132 23.08 -9.28 -20.88
C THR A 132 23.53 -9.22 -22.33
N VAL A 133 22.62 -9.31 -23.29
CA VAL A 133 22.95 -9.20 -24.72
C VAL A 133 23.53 -7.83 -25.05
N TYR A 134 22.92 -6.76 -24.53
CA TYR A 134 23.41 -5.41 -24.76
C TYR A 134 24.76 -5.16 -24.09
N LEU A 135 24.97 -5.64 -22.85
CA LEU A 135 26.27 -5.56 -22.19
C LEU A 135 27.35 -6.26 -23.02
N LYS A 136 27.08 -7.47 -23.53
CA LYS A 136 28.02 -8.19 -24.38
C LYS A 136 28.35 -7.40 -25.66
N SER A 137 27.35 -6.82 -26.31
CA SER A 137 27.56 -5.98 -27.50
C SER A 137 28.43 -4.75 -27.20
N LEU A 138 28.27 -4.18 -26.00
CA LEU A 138 29.06 -3.03 -25.55
C LEU A 138 30.50 -3.43 -25.24
N GLU A 139 30.71 -4.59 -24.59
CA GLU A 139 32.03 -5.16 -24.35
C GLU A 139 32.77 -5.46 -25.68
N GLU A 140 32.08 -6.04 -26.67
CA GLU A 140 32.65 -6.25 -28.02
C GLU A 140 32.99 -4.92 -28.72
N SER A 141 32.21 -3.87 -28.49
CA SER A 141 32.45 -2.54 -29.07
C SER A 141 33.64 -1.85 -28.42
N VAL A 142 33.79 -1.99 -27.09
CA VAL A 142 34.96 -1.55 -26.34
C VAL A 142 36.22 -2.21 -26.88
N GLU A 143 36.24 -3.54 -27.05
CA GLU A 143 37.41 -4.26 -27.56
C GLU A 143 37.80 -3.82 -28.98
N LYS A 144 36.82 -3.61 -29.86
CA LYS A 144 37.08 -3.11 -31.23
C LYS A 144 37.63 -1.69 -31.23
N THR A 145 37.10 -0.83 -30.37
CA THR A 145 37.52 0.57 -30.26
C THR A 145 38.92 0.70 -29.67
N GLU A 146 39.28 -0.16 -28.69
CA GLU A 146 40.64 -0.27 -28.17
C GLU A 146 41.63 -0.64 -29.28
N LYS A 147 41.33 -1.66 -30.09
CA LYS A 147 42.17 -2.04 -31.23
C LYS A 147 42.31 -0.93 -32.27
N LEU A 148 41.22 -0.20 -32.54
CA LEU A 148 41.24 0.93 -33.48
C LEU A 148 42.12 2.08 -32.97
N LEU A 149 42.07 2.36 -31.66
CA LEU A 149 42.94 3.36 -31.03
C LEU A 149 44.40 2.93 -31.09
N ASP A 150 44.70 1.65 -30.83
CA ASP A 150 46.07 1.12 -30.98
C ASP A 150 46.59 1.33 -32.42
N ASP A 151 45.75 1.10 -33.43
CA ASP A 151 46.09 1.38 -34.84
C ASP A 151 46.32 2.88 -35.11
N TYR A 152 45.54 3.77 -34.49
CA TYR A 152 45.75 5.23 -34.60
C TYR A 152 47.04 5.68 -33.92
N TYR A 153 47.34 5.14 -32.74
CA TYR A 153 48.59 5.41 -32.04
C TYR A 153 49.80 4.96 -32.85
N GLN A 154 49.77 3.76 -33.41
CA GLN A 154 50.84 3.28 -34.30
C GLN A 154 51.03 4.16 -35.55
N LYS A 155 49.95 4.71 -36.11
CA LYS A 155 50.02 5.64 -37.25
C LYS A 155 50.57 7.00 -36.84
N LEU A 156 50.16 7.54 -35.69
CA LEU A 156 50.68 8.80 -35.14
C LEU A 156 52.19 8.71 -34.85
N ASP A 157 52.66 7.54 -34.42
CA ASP A 157 54.08 7.26 -34.19
C ASP A 157 54.88 7.09 -35.50
N SER A 158 54.22 7.01 -36.66
CA SER A 158 54.89 6.89 -37.96
C SER A 158 55.36 8.27 -38.47
N THR A 159 56.62 8.36 -38.92
CA THR A 159 57.26 9.63 -39.33
C THR A 159 56.81 10.19 -40.69
N ASN A 160 55.78 9.62 -41.32
CA ASN A 160 55.41 9.93 -42.71
C ASN A 160 54.10 10.73 -42.87
N LEU A 161 53.56 11.29 -41.78
CA LEU A 161 52.33 12.09 -41.84
C LEU A 161 52.63 13.55 -42.17
N SER A 162 51.83 14.14 -43.07
CA SER A 162 51.80 15.59 -43.24
C SER A 162 51.18 16.28 -42.01
N PRO A 163 51.43 17.59 -41.78
CA PRO A 163 50.85 18.31 -40.64
C PRO A 163 49.31 18.27 -40.60
N ALA A 164 48.64 18.25 -41.75
CA ALA A 164 47.18 18.15 -41.82
C ALA A 164 46.69 16.74 -41.43
N GLU A 165 47.33 15.69 -41.97
CA GLU A 165 46.98 14.30 -41.61
C GLU A 165 47.25 14.00 -40.14
N TYR A 166 48.28 14.61 -39.55
CA TYR A 166 48.57 14.49 -38.13
C TYR A 166 47.47 15.12 -37.26
N HIS A 167 46.99 16.32 -37.64
CA HIS A 167 45.91 17.00 -36.93
C HIS A 167 44.61 16.19 -37.03
N ASP A 168 44.21 15.78 -38.23
CA ASP A 168 42.99 15.01 -38.46
C ASP A 168 43.00 13.67 -37.70
N LEU A 169 44.14 12.98 -37.67
CA LEU A 169 44.29 11.74 -36.93
C LEU A 169 44.27 11.96 -35.42
N THR A 170 44.84 13.06 -34.92
CA THR A 170 44.79 13.43 -33.51
C THR A 170 43.35 13.72 -33.06
N ASP A 171 42.59 14.48 -33.85
CA ASP A 171 41.18 14.77 -33.57
C ASP A 171 40.35 13.49 -33.54
N LEU A 172 40.59 12.59 -34.51
CA LEU A 172 39.92 11.29 -34.58
C LEU A 172 40.27 10.41 -33.37
N THR A 173 41.53 10.39 -32.94
CA THR A 173 41.96 9.71 -31.71
C THR A 173 41.22 10.25 -30.49
N ILE A 174 41.18 11.58 -30.29
CA ILE A 174 40.51 12.21 -29.14
C ILE A 174 39.01 11.83 -29.10
N GLU A 175 38.31 11.91 -30.22
CA GLU A 175 36.88 11.56 -30.26
C GLU A 175 36.67 10.06 -30.00
N THR A 176 37.55 9.21 -30.52
CA THR A 176 37.50 7.76 -30.31
C THR A 176 37.79 7.39 -28.85
N GLU A 177 38.74 8.06 -28.19
CA GLU A 177 39.02 7.88 -26.75
C GLU A 177 37.82 8.28 -25.88
N LYS A 178 37.17 9.38 -26.23
CA LYS A 178 35.96 9.84 -25.54
C LYS A 178 34.83 8.82 -25.69
N GLN A 179 34.60 8.31 -26.90
CA GLN A 179 33.63 7.25 -27.13
C GLN A 179 33.98 5.99 -26.33
N LEU A 180 35.25 5.56 -26.32
CA LEU A 180 35.71 4.42 -25.53
C LEU A 180 35.43 4.60 -24.03
N ALA A 181 35.69 5.79 -23.49
CA ALA A 181 35.44 6.11 -22.10
C ALA A 181 33.94 6.04 -21.76
N ASP A 182 33.08 6.56 -22.64
CA ASP A 182 31.62 6.51 -22.47
C ASP A 182 31.07 5.07 -22.56
N ASP A 183 31.58 4.27 -23.49
CA ASP A 183 31.20 2.86 -23.62
C ASP A 183 31.65 2.04 -22.40
N LYS A 184 32.90 2.23 -21.94
CA LYS A 184 33.41 1.59 -20.71
C LYS A 184 32.58 1.96 -19.48
N LYS A 185 32.25 3.25 -19.32
CA LYS A 185 31.41 3.74 -18.22
C LYS A 185 30.03 3.11 -18.26
N THR A 186 29.42 3.04 -19.45
CA THR A 186 28.11 2.44 -19.64
C THR A 186 28.14 0.93 -19.35
N ALA A 187 29.16 0.21 -19.83
CA ALA A 187 29.34 -1.21 -19.56
C ALA A 187 29.53 -1.49 -18.07
N HIS A 188 30.34 -0.67 -17.40
CA HIS A 188 30.56 -0.78 -15.96
C HIS A 188 29.27 -0.56 -15.16
N ARG A 189 28.50 0.48 -15.49
CA ARG A 189 27.20 0.73 -14.87
C ARG A 189 26.24 -0.44 -15.07
N MET A 190 26.13 -0.95 -16.29
CA MET A 190 25.24 -2.08 -16.58
C MET A 190 25.68 -3.37 -15.88
N ARG A 191 26.98 -3.62 -15.77
CA ARG A 191 27.50 -4.74 -14.99
C ARG A 191 27.12 -4.61 -13.51
N SER A 192 27.24 -3.41 -12.95
CA SER A 192 26.78 -3.13 -11.58
C SER A 192 25.27 -3.37 -11.43
N ASP A 193 24.46 -2.80 -12.33
CA ASP A 193 23.00 -2.96 -12.31
C ASP A 193 22.57 -4.44 -12.40
N LEU A 194 23.29 -5.25 -13.19
CA LEU A 194 23.05 -6.70 -13.31
C LEU A 194 23.41 -7.48 -12.04
N VAL A 195 24.46 -7.08 -11.30
CA VAL A 195 24.86 -7.72 -10.04
C VAL A 195 23.80 -7.50 -8.96
N PHE A 196 23.18 -6.33 -8.92
CA PHE A 196 22.12 -5.98 -7.97
C PHE A 196 20.71 -6.24 -8.53
N PHE A 197 20.60 -6.99 -9.63
CA PHE A 197 19.30 -7.27 -10.25
C PHE A 197 18.56 -8.38 -9.49
N GLU A 198 17.59 -7.97 -8.67
CA GLU A 198 16.89 -8.87 -7.76
C GLU A 198 15.72 -9.59 -8.43
N LYS A 199 15.61 -10.89 -8.13
CA LYS A 199 14.56 -11.77 -8.67
C LYS A 199 13.24 -11.59 -7.90
N PRO A 200 12.08 -11.53 -8.59
CA PRO A 200 10.79 -11.53 -7.93
C PRO A 200 10.53 -12.84 -7.16
N LYS A 201 9.82 -12.75 -6.04
CA LYS A 201 9.48 -13.90 -5.18
C LYS A 201 8.20 -13.66 -4.39
N ILE A 202 7.47 -14.74 -4.09
CA ILE A 202 6.34 -14.70 -3.16
C ILE A 202 6.91 -14.74 -1.74
N LEU A 203 6.57 -13.76 -0.91
CA LEU A 203 7.05 -13.65 0.47
C LEU A 203 6.13 -14.37 1.45
N SER A 204 4.82 -14.23 1.27
CA SER A 204 3.81 -14.84 2.13
C SER A 204 2.49 -15.01 1.41
N GLU A 205 1.71 -16.01 1.84
CA GLU A 205 0.35 -16.28 1.38
C GLU A 205 -0.39 -16.94 2.55
N ASN A 206 -1.37 -16.24 3.14
CA ASN A 206 -2.12 -16.70 4.30
C ASN A 206 -3.61 -16.38 4.14
N VAL A 207 -4.48 -17.27 4.62
CA VAL A 207 -5.93 -17.04 4.65
C VAL A 207 -6.43 -17.21 6.07
N GLU A 208 -6.98 -16.14 6.63
CA GLU A 208 -7.45 -16.08 8.01
C GLU A 208 -8.94 -15.71 8.06
N LYS A 209 -9.58 -16.01 9.20
CA LYS A 209 -10.92 -15.46 9.46
C LYS A 209 -10.84 -13.94 9.57
N SER A 210 -11.77 -13.25 8.94
CA SER A 210 -11.88 -11.80 9.03
C SER A 210 -12.07 -11.38 10.48
N LYS A 211 -11.35 -10.33 10.90
CA LYS A 211 -11.55 -9.74 12.23
C LYS A 211 -12.92 -9.08 12.30
N THR A 212 -13.70 -9.45 13.30
CA THR A 212 -15.01 -8.87 13.57
C THR A 212 -14.86 -7.77 14.61
N TYR A 213 -15.44 -6.59 14.33
CA TYR A 213 -15.36 -5.42 15.22
C TYR A 213 -16.62 -5.23 16.09
N ILE A 214 -17.46 -6.25 16.17
CA ILE A 214 -18.72 -6.21 16.93
C ILE A 214 -18.46 -5.99 18.43
N PRO A 215 -17.50 -6.68 19.10
CA PRO A 215 -17.22 -6.44 20.51
C PRO A 215 -16.77 -4.99 20.78
N GLU A 216 -15.91 -4.44 19.93
CA GLU A 216 -15.44 -3.06 20.00
C GLU A 216 -16.61 -2.08 19.78
N GLY A 217 -17.49 -2.37 18.81
CA GLY A 217 -18.71 -1.61 18.56
C GLY A 217 -19.66 -1.59 19.77
N ILE A 218 -19.86 -2.73 20.43
CA ILE A 218 -20.67 -2.84 21.65
C ILE A 218 -20.07 -1.97 22.76
N ALA A 219 -18.76 -2.07 22.99
CA ALA A 219 -18.07 -1.29 24.03
C ALA A 219 -18.21 0.22 23.79
N VAL A 220 -17.97 0.67 22.56
CA VAL A 220 -18.17 2.07 22.15
C VAL A 220 -19.63 2.50 22.35
N GLY A 221 -20.58 1.67 21.95
CA GLY A 221 -22.01 1.95 22.10
C GLY A 221 -22.46 2.06 23.56
N VAL A 222 -21.90 1.27 24.48
CA VAL A 222 -22.17 1.39 25.92
C VAL A 222 -21.64 2.73 26.46
N ILE A 223 -20.41 3.12 26.10
CA ILE A 223 -19.80 4.39 26.55
C ILE A 223 -20.63 5.57 26.04
N LEU A 224 -20.94 5.59 24.74
CA LEU A 224 -21.77 6.61 24.11
C LEU A 224 -23.15 6.69 24.77
N GLY A 225 -23.77 5.54 25.02
CA GLY A 225 -25.08 5.47 25.65
C GLY A 225 -25.06 5.96 27.10
N LEU A 226 -23.99 5.75 27.86
CA LEU A 226 -23.84 6.33 29.21
C LEU A 226 -23.78 7.86 29.15
N VAL A 227 -22.96 8.42 28.26
CA VAL A 227 -22.88 9.88 28.04
C VAL A 227 -24.24 10.44 27.64
N MET A 228 -24.90 9.76 26.69
CA MET A 228 -26.22 10.16 26.19
C MET A 228 -27.29 10.06 27.29
N THR A 229 -27.20 9.08 28.19
CA THR A 229 -28.10 8.97 29.35
C THR A 229 -28.00 10.20 30.23
N VAL A 230 -26.77 10.63 30.56
CA VAL A 230 -26.56 11.81 31.42
C VAL A 230 -27.11 13.06 30.74
N ALA A 231 -26.80 13.27 29.45
CA ALA A 231 -27.32 14.39 28.68
C ALA A 231 -28.86 14.40 28.63
N LEU A 232 -29.48 13.25 28.37
CA LEU A 232 -30.92 13.09 28.24
C LEU A 232 -31.63 13.31 29.57
N LEU A 233 -31.08 12.80 30.67
CA LEU A 233 -31.63 13.05 32.01
C LEU A 233 -31.47 14.51 32.44
N MET A 234 -30.37 15.18 32.08
CA MET A 234 -30.22 16.62 32.31
C MET A 234 -31.30 17.41 31.57
N LEU A 235 -31.52 17.08 30.30
CA LEU A 235 -32.49 17.76 29.44
C LEU A 235 -33.94 17.48 29.90
N LEU A 236 -34.27 16.25 30.29
CA LEU A 236 -35.58 15.91 30.84
C LEU A 236 -35.85 16.62 32.17
N LYS A 237 -34.85 16.76 33.04
CA LYS A 237 -35.01 17.54 34.26
C LYS A 237 -35.21 19.02 33.93
N TYR A 238 -34.40 19.59 33.05
CA TYR A 238 -34.54 20.98 32.61
C TYR A 238 -35.94 21.29 32.07
N LEU A 239 -36.47 20.44 31.19
CA LEU A 239 -37.84 20.58 30.67
C LEU A 239 -38.90 20.43 31.77
N GLY A 240 -38.70 19.50 32.70
CA GLY A 240 -39.63 19.29 33.83
C GLY A 240 -39.67 20.49 34.79
N ASP A 241 -38.53 21.10 35.07
CA ASP A 241 -38.43 22.27 35.93
C ASP A 241 -38.99 23.52 35.21
N ALA A 242 -38.71 23.68 33.91
CA ALA A 242 -39.31 24.75 33.10
C ALA A 242 -40.84 24.67 33.06
N ARG A 243 -41.41 23.47 32.90
CA ARG A 243 -42.86 23.26 32.89
C ARG A 243 -43.51 23.60 34.24
N ARG A 244 -42.87 23.20 35.35
CA ARG A 244 -43.34 23.54 36.70
C ARG A 244 -43.27 25.03 37.02
N HIS A 245 -42.37 25.76 36.39
CA HIS A 245 -42.29 27.21 36.57
C HIS A 245 -43.40 27.94 35.81
N TYR A 246 -43.83 27.42 34.65
CA TYR A 246 -44.92 27.97 33.86
C TYR A 246 -46.32 27.56 34.34
N ASP A 247 -46.49 26.39 34.98
CA ASP A 247 -47.78 25.96 35.57
C ASP A 247 -48.12 26.67 36.91
N HIS A 248 -47.36 27.69 37.31
CA HIS A 248 -47.57 28.48 38.54
C HIS A 248 -47.78 29.99 38.27
N ASP A 249 -47.92 30.37 37.00
CA ASP A 249 -48.54 31.64 36.55
C ASP A 249 -49.95 31.35 36.01
#